data_AF-A0A1I7UXL4-F1
#
_entry.id   AF-A0A1I7UXL4-F1
#
_cell.length_a   1.000
_cell.length_b   1.000
_cell.length_c   1.000
_cell.angle_alpha   90.00
_cell.angle_beta   90.00
_cell.angle_gamma   90.00
#
_symmetry.space_group_name_H-M   'P 1'
#
loop_
_entity.id
_entity.type
_entity.pdbx_description
1 polymer ?
#
loop_
_entity_poly.entity_id
_entity_poly.type
_entity_poly.pdbx_seq_one_letter_code
_entity_poly.pdbx_strand_id
1 'polypeptide(L)'
;MSTTNDSAESPMQEESGSSQKQKTSNSTENRPFTLKKWNALAIWAWDVECDTCAICRVHLMEECLRCQSEPNADCCVVWGDCNHSFHLCCMTQWIRQNNRCPLCQKDWVVSRTSK
;
A
#
# COMPACT_ATOMS: atom_id res chain seq x y z
N MET A 1 -59.77 -16.64 14.72
CA MET A 1 -59.75 -17.59 13.59
C MET A 1 -58.80 -16.99 12.56
N SER A 2 -57.69 -17.67 12.22
CA SER A 2 -56.86 -17.48 10.99
C SER A 2 -56.26 -16.06 10.69
N THR A 3 -55.03 -15.86 10.21
CA THR A 3 -53.93 -16.78 9.79
C THR A 3 -52.60 -16.00 9.67
N THR A 4 -51.51 -16.57 10.20
CA THR A 4 -50.10 -16.65 9.68
C THR A 4 -49.31 -15.44 9.15
N ASN A 5 -48.07 -15.32 9.69
CA ASN A 5 -46.80 -14.99 9.01
C ASN A 5 -46.61 -13.55 8.46
N ASP A 6 -45.41 -12.98 8.31
CA ASP A 6 -44.02 -13.33 8.66
C ASP A 6 -43.30 -11.98 8.96
N SER A 7 -42.16 -11.86 9.66
CA SER A 7 -41.21 -12.85 10.18
C SER A 7 -40.55 -12.36 11.49
N ALA A 8 -39.36 -12.85 11.88
CA ALA A 8 -38.71 -12.50 13.15
C ALA A 8 -37.16 -12.37 13.09
N GLU A 9 -36.61 -11.85 14.19
CA GLU A 9 -35.23 -11.37 14.38
C GLU A 9 -34.32 -12.41 15.07
N SER A 10 -33.06 -12.57 14.59
CA SER A 10 -31.89 -13.11 15.34
C SER A 10 -31.98 -14.56 15.90
N PRO A 11 -31.04 -15.06 16.73
CA PRO A 11 -29.57 -15.18 16.54
C PRO A 11 -29.03 -16.63 16.76
N MET A 12 -27.69 -16.77 16.70
CA MET A 12 -26.79 -17.82 17.27
C MET A 12 -27.38 -19.06 17.97
N GLN A 13 -26.78 -20.23 17.67
CA GLN A 13 -26.42 -21.22 18.70
C GLN A 13 -25.23 -22.10 18.28
N GLU A 14 -24.29 -22.31 19.21
CA GLU A 14 -23.31 -23.40 19.17
C GLU A 14 -23.96 -24.67 19.73
N GLU A 15 -23.64 -25.84 19.18
CA GLU A 15 -23.96 -27.13 19.82
C GLU A 15 -22.74 -28.05 19.77
N SER A 16 -22.32 -28.52 20.94
CA SER A 16 -21.22 -29.46 21.13
C SER A 16 -21.71 -30.91 20.97
N GLY A 17 -20.98 -31.79 20.29
CA GLY A 17 -21.39 -33.20 20.31
C GLY A 17 -20.52 -34.22 19.58
N SER A 18 -19.89 -35.09 20.38
CA SER A 18 -19.57 -36.49 20.06
C SER A 18 -18.49 -36.81 19.01
N SER A 19 -17.41 -37.41 19.51
CA SER A 19 -16.42 -38.16 18.72
C SER A 19 -17.06 -39.28 17.91
N GLN A 20 -17.01 -39.19 16.57
CA GLN A 20 -17.14 -40.37 15.71
C GLN A 20 -15.91 -40.57 14.82
N LYS A 21 -15.22 -41.67 15.11
CA LYS A 21 -14.06 -42.19 14.37
C LYS A 21 -14.52 -42.87 13.08
N GLN A 22 -14.54 -42.14 11.97
CA GLN A 22 -14.67 -42.70 10.62
C GLN A 22 -13.35 -42.44 9.88
N LYS A 23 -12.48 -43.45 9.84
CA LYS A 23 -12.32 -44.39 8.71
C LYS A 23 -11.80 -43.69 7.45
N THR A 24 -10.51 -43.94 7.22
CA THR A 24 -9.79 -43.73 5.96
C THR A 24 -10.57 -44.29 4.76
N SER A 25 -11.22 -43.42 3.99
CA SER A 25 -11.57 -43.68 2.60
C SER A 25 -10.39 -43.26 1.72
N ASN A 26 -9.71 -44.24 1.12
CA ASN A 26 -8.74 -43.98 0.05
C ASN A 26 -9.49 -43.49 -1.21
N SER A 27 -9.80 -42.21 -1.28
CA SER A 27 -9.97 -41.53 -2.58
C SER A 27 -8.59 -41.09 -3.07
N THR A 28 -7.81 -42.05 -3.57
CA THR A 28 -6.69 -41.75 -4.48
C THR A 28 -7.25 -41.32 -5.82
N GLU A 29 -7.94 -40.18 -5.84
CA GLU A 29 -8.12 -39.41 -7.06
C GLU A 29 -6.71 -39.04 -7.55
N ASN A 30 -6.42 -39.38 -8.81
CA ASN A 30 -5.19 -39.00 -9.47
C ASN A 30 -5.12 -37.47 -9.56
N ARG A 31 -4.64 -36.78 -8.52
CA ARG A 31 -4.13 -35.40 -8.65
C ARG A 31 -2.92 -35.48 -9.58
N PRO A 32 -3.01 -35.02 -10.85
CA PRO A 32 -2.00 -35.33 -11.86
C PRO A 32 -0.68 -34.59 -11.65
N PHE A 33 -0.62 -33.68 -10.68
CA PHE A 33 0.55 -32.88 -10.34
C PHE A 33 0.85 -32.96 -8.85
N THR A 34 2.11 -33.26 -8.53
CA THR A 34 2.66 -33.25 -7.17
C THR A 34 3.82 -32.25 -7.08
N LEU A 35 3.71 -31.31 -6.14
CA LEU A 35 4.72 -30.27 -5.92
C LEU A 35 5.94 -30.88 -5.22
N LYS A 36 7.01 -31.20 -5.97
CA LYS A 36 8.21 -31.86 -5.41
C LYS A 36 9.06 -30.95 -4.52
N LYS A 37 9.22 -29.68 -4.92
CA LYS A 37 9.95 -28.65 -4.17
C LYS A 37 9.51 -27.28 -4.70
N TRP A 38 9.35 -26.31 -3.82
CA TRP A 38 9.05 -24.92 -4.16
C TRP A 38 10.04 -24.01 -3.45
N ASN A 39 10.67 -23.10 -4.20
CA ASN A 39 11.52 -22.05 -3.65
C ASN A 39 10.86 -20.72 -4.02
N ALA A 40 10.05 -20.19 -3.12
CA ALA A 40 9.45 -18.88 -3.30
C ALA A 40 10.47 -17.79 -2.95
N LEU A 41 10.57 -16.76 -3.79
CA LEU A 41 11.22 -15.51 -3.45
C LEU A 41 10.19 -14.40 -3.61
N ALA A 42 10.02 -13.60 -2.56
CA ALA A 42 9.14 -12.44 -2.56
C ALA A 42 9.95 -11.22 -2.11
N ILE A 43 9.77 -10.12 -2.84
CA ILE A 43 10.22 -8.79 -2.43
C ILE A 43 8.95 -8.03 -2.08
N TRP A 44 8.99 -7.31 -0.96
CA TRP A 44 7.88 -6.47 -0.52
C TRP A 44 8.35 -5.03 -0.39
N ALA A 45 7.46 -4.11 -0.68
CA ALA A 45 7.57 -2.70 -0.37
C ALA A 45 6.31 -2.30 0.41
N TRP A 46 6.39 -1.22 1.17
CA TRP A 46 5.17 -0.58 1.66
C TRP A 46 4.48 0.09 0.48
N ASP A 47 3.20 -0.23 0.29
CA ASP A 47 2.31 0.51 -0.60
C ASP A 47 1.99 1.86 0.05
N VAL A 48 2.94 2.78 -0.07
CA VAL A 48 2.75 4.19 0.25
C VAL A 48 2.59 4.88 -1.10
N GLU A 49 1.52 5.66 -1.25
CA GLU A 49 1.28 6.57 -2.37
C GLU A 49 2.33 7.71 -2.39
N CYS A 50 3.58 7.33 -2.67
CA CYS A 50 4.74 8.21 -2.79
C CYS A 50 4.81 8.93 -4.14
N ASP A 51 3.77 8.79 -4.97
CA ASP A 51 3.65 9.44 -6.28
C ASP A 51 2.99 10.82 -6.20
N THR A 52 2.55 11.26 -5.02
CA THR A 52 2.11 12.65 -4.76
C THR A 52 3.12 13.40 -3.89
N CYS A 53 3.56 14.57 -4.32
CA CYS A 53 4.48 15.39 -3.54
C CYS A 53 3.77 16.00 -2.32
N ALA A 54 4.12 15.57 -1.10
CA ALA A 54 3.44 15.99 0.13
C ALA A 54 3.51 17.50 0.46
N ILE A 55 4.32 18.29 -0.26
CA ILE A 55 4.44 19.74 -0.09
C ILE A 55 3.40 20.50 -0.94
N CYS A 56 3.23 20.15 -2.22
CA CYS A 56 2.29 20.82 -3.14
C CYS A 56 0.97 20.04 -3.37
N ARG A 57 0.92 18.77 -2.97
CA ARG A 57 -0.18 17.81 -3.22
C ARG A 57 -0.50 17.58 -4.70
N VAL A 58 0.47 17.78 -5.58
CA VAL A 58 0.40 17.44 -7.02
C VAL A 58 1.20 16.16 -7.27
N HIS A 59 0.81 15.41 -8.31
CA HIS A 59 1.50 14.19 -8.71
C HIS A 59 2.96 14.50 -9.10
N LEU A 60 3.89 13.60 -8.78
CA LEU A 60 5.34 13.79 -8.99
C LEU A 60 5.74 13.73 -10.46
N MET A 61 4.91 13.11 -11.30
CA MET A 61 5.05 13.09 -12.76
C MET A 61 4.46 14.33 -13.44
N GLU A 62 3.78 15.20 -12.69
CA GLU A 62 3.20 16.46 -13.18
C GLU A 62 4.00 17.66 -12.67
N GLU A 63 3.81 18.81 -13.28
CA GLU A 63 4.41 20.07 -12.82
C GLU A 63 3.86 20.47 -11.45
N CYS A 64 4.74 20.84 -10.51
CA CYS A 64 4.29 21.38 -9.23
C CYS A 64 3.48 22.67 -9.40
N LEU A 65 2.53 22.96 -8.51
CA LEU A 65 1.61 24.12 -8.60
C LEU A 65 2.30 25.47 -8.91
N ARG A 66 3.54 25.67 -8.44
CA ARG A 66 4.36 26.84 -8.75
C ARG A 66 4.86 26.87 -10.20
N CYS A 67 5.27 25.72 -10.72
CA CYS A 67 5.73 25.60 -12.11
C CYS A 67 4.58 25.75 -13.11
N GLN A 68 3.36 25.34 -12.73
CA GLN A 68 2.15 25.59 -13.51
C GLN A 68 1.85 27.10 -13.67
N SER A 69 2.12 27.91 -12.62
CA SER A 69 1.95 29.38 -12.69
C SER A 69 3.14 30.11 -13.33
N GLU A 70 4.35 29.61 -13.11
CA GLU A 70 5.61 30.17 -13.62
C GLU A 70 6.43 29.02 -14.20
N PRO A 71 6.41 28.78 -15.53
CA PRO A 71 7.06 27.62 -16.14
C PRO A 71 8.58 27.67 -15.94
N ASN A 72 9.05 26.93 -14.92
CA ASN A 72 10.46 26.78 -14.60
C ASN A 72 10.98 25.52 -15.30
N ALA A 73 12.07 25.67 -16.05
CA ALA A 73 12.58 24.64 -16.99
C ALA A 73 13.10 23.32 -16.36
N ASP A 74 13.16 23.22 -15.02
CA ASP A 74 13.74 22.08 -14.30
C ASP A 74 12.88 21.64 -13.08
N CYS A 75 11.59 21.34 -13.29
CA CYS A 75 10.72 20.77 -12.26
C CYS A 75 10.94 19.25 -12.08
N CYS A 76 12.14 18.87 -11.62
CA CYS A 76 12.57 17.47 -11.53
C CYS A 76 12.14 16.80 -10.21
N VAL A 77 12.11 15.45 -10.16
CA VAL A 77 11.86 14.68 -8.93
C VAL A 77 13.16 14.51 -8.15
N VAL A 78 13.15 14.82 -6.85
CA VAL A 78 14.27 14.57 -5.92
C VAL A 78 13.90 13.54 -4.87
N TRP A 79 14.86 12.66 -4.57
CA TRP A 79 14.77 11.66 -3.53
C TRP A 79 15.76 11.98 -2.41
N GLY A 80 15.30 11.94 -1.17
CA GLY A 80 16.19 12.01 -0.01
C GLY A 80 16.74 10.64 0.36
N ASP A 81 17.81 10.58 1.17
CA ASP A 81 18.34 9.31 1.72
C ASP A 81 17.33 8.57 2.62
N CYS A 82 16.28 9.25 3.04
CA CYS A 82 15.09 8.66 3.67
C CYS A 82 14.15 7.94 2.69
N ASN A 83 14.49 7.85 1.41
CA ASN A 83 13.71 7.30 0.30
C ASN A 83 12.32 7.97 0.10
N HIS A 84 12.17 9.23 0.50
CA HIS A 84 10.99 10.04 0.19
C HIS A 84 11.24 10.94 -1.04
N SER A 85 10.23 11.00 -1.90
CA SER A 85 10.18 11.71 -3.18
C SER A 85 9.44 13.05 -3.07
N PHE A 86 9.99 14.11 -3.68
CA PHE A 86 9.39 15.45 -3.75
C PHE A 86 9.78 16.12 -5.07
N HIS A 87 9.04 17.14 -5.51
CA HIS A 87 9.53 18.02 -6.58
C HIS A 87 10.70 18.88 -6.08
N LEU A 88 11.71 19.08 -6.92
CA LEU A 88 12.86 19.96 -6.65
C LEU A 88 12.42 21.39 -6.29
N CYS A 89 11.43 21.92 -7.03
CA CYS A 89 10.83 23.24 -6.79
C CYS A 89 10.26 23.39 -5.37
N CYS A 90 9.72 22.32 -4.79
CA CYS A 90 9.06 22.30 -3.49
C CYS A 90 10.07 22.11 -2.37
N MET A 91 10.95 21.10 -2.51
CA MET A 91 11.95 20.78 -1.51
C MET A 91 12.99 21.91 -1.34
N THR A 92 13.39 22.56 -2.44
CA THR A 92 14.32 23.71 -2.40
C THR A 92 13.74 24.91 -1.63
N GLN A 93 12.41 25.11 -1.67
CA GLN A 93 11.77 26.15 -0.85
C GLN A 93 11.68 25.71 0.62
N TRP A 94 11.33 24.45 0.87
CA TRP A 94 11.16 23.89 2.21
C TRP A 94 12.45 23.95 3.05
N ILE A 95 13.58 23.53 2.47
CA ILE A 95 14.89 23.51 3.14
C ILE A 95 15.33 24.89 3.65
N ARG A 96 14.91 25.98 2.99
CA ARG A 96 15.21 27.36 3.43
C ARG A 96 14.58 27.72 4.78
N GLN A 97 13.54 27.00 5.20
CA GLN A 97 12.85 27.20 6.48
C GLN A 97 13.10 26.04 7.45
N ASN A 98 13.19 24.81 6.96
CA ASN A 98 13.43 23.62 7.78
C ASN A 98 14.22 22.57 6.99
N ASN A 99 15.46 22.30 7.40
CA ASN A 99 16.35 21.33 6.73
C ASN A 99 16.02 19.85 7.07
N ARG A 100 14.74 19.51 7.20
CA ARG A 100 14.25 18.19 7.60
C ARG A 100 13.19 17.69 6.64
N CYS A 101 13.17 16.39 6.39
CA CYS A 101 12.16 15.74 5.57
C CYS A 101 10.73 15.97 6.14
N PRO A 102 9.76 16.46 5.34
CA PRO A 102 8.38 16.65 5.78
C PRO A 102 7.71 15.40 6.37
N LEU A 103 8.08 14.20 5.88
CA LEU A 103 7.42 12.94 6.23
C LEU A 103 8.03 12.24 7.45
N CYS A 104 9.37 12.24 7.60
CA CYS A 104 10.04 11.52 8.69
C CYS A 104 10.87 12.39 9.64
N GLN A 105 10.90 13.71 9.44
CA GLN A 105 11.59 14.71 10.29
C GLN A 105 13.11 14.50 10.53
N LYS A 106 13.73 13.55 9.83
CA LYS A 106 15.18 13.38 9.72
C LYS A 106 15.78 14.52 8.89
N ASP A 107 17.04 14.84 9.14
CA ASP A 107 17.75 15.86 8.36
C ASP A 107 17.76 15.50 6.87
N TRP A 108 17.53 16.49 6.02
CA TRP A 108 17.38 16.28 4.59
C TRP A 108 18.75 16.21 3.89
N VAL A 109 19.02 15.07 3.28
CA VAL A 109 20.18 14.84 2.40
C VAL A 109 19.67 14.28 1.08
N VAL A 110 20.12 14.86 -0.05
CA VAL A 110 19.70 14.46 -1.40
C VAL A 110 20.47 13.21 -1.82
N SER A 111 19.72 12.16 -2.18
CA SER A 111 20.26 10.87 -2.61
C SER A 111 20.38 10.78 -4.13
N ARG A 112 19.29 11.09 -4.85
CA ARG A 112 19.23 11.07 -6.32
C ARG A 112 18.20 12.07 -6.85
N THR A 113 18.44 12.58 -8.05
CA THR A 113 17.50 13.42 -8.80
C THR A 113 17.14 12.71 -10.10
N SER A 114 15.85 12.59 -10.41
CA SER A 114 15.37 12.13 -11.71
C SER A 114 14.91 13.31 -12.54
N LYS A 115 15.44 13.40 -13.76
CA LYS A 115 14.77 14.07 -14.86
C LYS A 115 13.79 13.11 -15.54
#